data_AF-A0A0F4Z1N3-F1
#
_entry.id   AF-A0A0F4Z1N3-F1
#
_cell.length_a   1.000
_cell.length_b   1.000
_cell.length_c   1.000
_cell.angle_alpha   90.00
_cell.angle_beta   90.00
_cell.angle_gamma   90.00
#
_symmetry.space_group_name_H-M   'P 1'
#
loop_
_entity.id
_entity.type
_entity.pdbx_description
1 polymer ?
#
loop_
_entity_poly.entity_id
_entity_poly.type
_entity_poly.pdbx_seq_one_letter_code
_entity_poly.pdbx_strand_id
1 'polypeptide(L)'
;MRFFQSLAAVAAFCSSALALTVTSPTAGDIWDFSTPKDIRFQANPNDPPVVSIILIQPRSNWQTKLADNVNVTEGHYTTQPNPSVPNGKGYVIELTDGNGEVAHSAPFTVQKGLNKYLHCGYLE
;
A
#
# COMPACT_ATOMS: atom_id res chain seq x y z
N MET A 1 -2.74 -59.98 -24.33
CA MET A 1 -1.94 -58.80 -24.70
C MET A 1 -2.59 -57.59 -24.04
N ARG A 2 -1.83 -56.87 -23.20
CA ARG A 2 -2.30 -55.76 -22.37
C ARG A 2 -2.33 -54.49 -23.21
N PHE A 3 -3.46 -53.80 -23.27
CA PHE A 3 -3.52 -52.41 -23.75
C PHE A 3 -3.87 -51.51 -22.56
N PHE A 4 -2.81 -50.98 -21.93
CA PHE A 4 -2.90 -49.84 -21.03
C PHE A 4 -2.98 -48.58 -21.88
N GLN A 5 -4.09 -47.84 -21.82
CA GLN A 5 -4.20 -46.48 -22.36
C GLN A 5 -4.49 -45.57 -21.18
N SER A 6 -3.45 -44.90 -20.69
CA SER A 6 -3.50 -43.97 -19.57
C SER A 6 -4.33 -42.73 -19.95
N LEU A 7 -5.37 -42.45 -19.17
CA LEU A 7 -6.18 -41.24 -19.26
C LEU A 7 -5.38 -40.08 -18.66
N ALA A 8 -4.88 -39.17 -19.50
CA ALA A 8 -4.20 -37.97 -19.03
C ALA A 8 -5.25 -36.95 -18.54
N ALA A 9 -5.45 -36.86 -17.23
CA ALA A 9 -6.28 -35.82 -16.62
C ALA A 9 -5.51 -34.49 -16.62
N VAL A 10 -5.96 -33.53 -17.43
CA VAL A 10 -5.49 -32.14 -17.35
C VAL A 10 -6.19 -31.49 -16.15
N ALA A 11 -5.48 -31.34 -15.05
CA ALA A 11 -5.96 -30.56 -13.91
C ALA A 11 -5.86 -29.07 -14.25
N ALA A 12 -6.99 -28.44 -14.58
CA ALA A 12 -7.07 -26.98 -14.66
C ALA A 12 -6.99 -26.42 -13.22
N PHE A 13 -5.89 -25.76 -12.88
CA PHE A 13 -5.80 -24.96 -11.66
C PHE A 13 -6.59 -23.66 -11.91
N CYS A 14 -7.77 -23.54 -11.30
CA CYS A 14 -8.41 -22.24 -11.14
C CYS A 14 -7.61 -21.43 -10.12
N SER A 15 -6.58 -20.71 -10.56
CA SER A 15 -5.95 -19.69 -9.73
C SER A 15 -6.95 -18.55 -9.54
N SER A 16 -7.54 -18.44 -8.36
CA SER A 16 -8.25 -17.22 -7.96
C SER A 16 -7.23 -16.09 -7.89
N ALA A 17 -7.26 -15.16 -8.85
CA ALA A 17 -6.42 -13.96 -8.78
C ALA A 17 -6.87 -13.11 -7.59
N LEU A 18 -5.97 -12.89 -6.63
CA LEU A 18 -6.18 -11.92 -5.55
C LEU A 18 -5.97 -10.52 -6.15
N ALA A 19 -6.99 -9.65 -6.13
CA ALA A 19 -6.87 -8.26 -6.57
C ALA A 19 -5.72 -7.53 -5.87
N LEU A 20 -5.17 -6.47 -6.48
CA LEU A 20 -4.17 -5.59 -5.89
C LEU A 20 -4.53 -5.23 -4.44
N THR A 21 -3.61 -5.44 -3.50
CA THR A 21 -3.82 -5.15 -2.08
C THR A 21 -2.72 -4.26 -1.52
N VAL A 22 -3.07 -3.31 -0.66
CA VAL A 22 -2.10 -2.55 0.13
C VAL A 22 -1.87 -3.28 1.45
N THR A 23 -0.63 -3.70 1.70
CA THR A 23 -0.22 -4.48 2.89
C THR A 23 0.49 -3.65 3.95
N SER A 24 0.94 -2.44 3.60
CA SER A 24 1.43 -1.43 4.55
C SER A 24 1.09 -0.04 4.01
N PRO A 25 0.49 0.85 4.82
CA PRO A 25 0.25 0.72 6.26
C PRO A 25 -0.91 -0.23 6.61
N THR A 26 -0.89 -0.69 7.86
CA THR A 26 -1.92 -1.54 8.49
C THR A 26 -2.70 -0.77 9.55
N ALA A 27 -3.80 -1.36 10.02
CA ALA A 27 -4.62 -0.75 11.06
C ALA A 27 -3.81 -0.52 12.34
N GLY A 28 -3.82 0.71 12.85
CA GLY A 28 -3.11 1.09 14.07
C GLY A 28 -1.69 1.64 13.85
N ASP A 29 -1.16 1.57 12.63
CA ASP A 29 0.12 2.21 12.30
C ASP A 29 0.07 3.72 12.57
N ILE A 30 1.21 4.26 13.00
CA ILE A 30 1.42 5.69 13.23
C ILE A 30 2.59 6.13 12.37
N TRP A 31 2.33 6.99 11.39
CA TRP A 31 3.32 7.45 10.44
C TRP A 31 3.67 8.93 10.65
N ASP A 32 4.97 9.22 10.65
CA ASP A 32 5.50 10.58 10.58
C ASP A 32 6.03 10.87 9.17
N PHE A 33 5.19 11.48 8.33
CA PHE A 33 5.56 11.87 6.95
C PHE A 33 6.67 12.94 6.87
N SER A 34 7.20 13.46 7.99
CA SER A 34 8.44 14.26 7.98
C SER A 34 9.67 13.44 7.55
N THR A 35 9.53 12.13 7.41
CA THR A 35 10.55 11.20 6.91
C THR A 35 9.93 10.25 5.87
N PRO A 36 10.74 9.62 5.01
CA PRO A 36 10.24 8.64 4.04
C PRO A 36 9.43 7.52 4.71
N LYS A 37 8.42 7.00 4.01
CA LYS A 37 7.61 5.87 4.45
C LYS A 37 7.55 4.82 3.36
N ASP A 38 7.49 3.55 3.76
CA ASP A 38 7.40 2.42 2.85
C ASP A 38 5.93 1.99 2.74
N ILE A 39 5.33 2.27 1.59
CA ILE A 39 4.01 1.75 1.21
C ILE A 39 4.26 0.40 0.54
N ARG A 40 3.56 -0.64 0.97
CA ARG A 40 3.73 -2.00 0.44
C ARG A 40 2.43 -2.50 -0.14
N PHE A 41 2.51 -3.24 -1.23
CA PHE A 41 1.36 -3.81 -1.90
C PHE A 41 1.70 -5.16 -2.54
N GLN A 42 0.68 -5.97 -2.80
CA GLN A 42 0.80 -7.24 -3.51
C GLN A 42 -0.07 -7.18 -4.76
N ALA A 43 0.56 -7.35 -5.92
CA ALA A 43 -0.09 -7.40 -7.21
C ALA A 43 -0.12 -8.83 -7.75
N ASN A 44 -1.11 -9.11 -8.59
CA ASN A 44 -1.22 -10.29 -9.43
C ASN A 44 -1.03 -9.93 -10.92
N PRO A 45 -0.82 -10.91 -11.81
CA PRO A 45 -0.56 -10.64 -13.23
C PRO A 45 -1.68 -9.92 -14.01
N ASN A 46 -2.91 -9.88 -13.50
CA ASN A 46 -4.05 -9.21 -14.12
C ASN A 46 -4.30 -7.80 -13.56
N ASP A 47 -3.54 -7.37 -12.54
CA ASP A 47 -3.66 -6.01 -12.00
C ASP A 47 -3.07 -4.97 -12.96
N PRO A 48 -3.47 -3.68 -12.86
CA PRO A 48 -2.84 -2.61 -13.61
C PRO A 48 -1.33 -2.58 -13.37
N PRO A 49 -0.50 -2.47 -14.41
CA PRO A 49 0.97 -2.50 -14.25
C PRO A 49 1.50 -1.27 -13.51
N VAL A 50 0.76 -0.15 -13.56
CA VAL A 50 1.10 1.11 -12.91
C VAL A 50 -0.13 1.73 -12.24
N VAL A 51 0.11 2.43 -11.13
CA VAL A 51 -0.91 3.16 -10.37
C VAL A 51 -0.42 4.53 -9.91
N SER A 52 -1.35 5.40 -9.55
CA SER A 52 -1.07 6.59 -8.74
C SER A 52 -1.33 6.29 -7.26
N ILE A 53 -0.53 6.91 -6.38
CA ILE A 53 -0.68 6.77 -4.93
C ILE A 53 -1.16 8.10 -4.35
N ILE A 54 -2.31 8.06 -3.69
CA ILE A 54 -2.93 9.21 -3.05
C ILE A 54 -3.04 8.92 -1.55
N LEU A 55 -2.62 9.87 -0.73
CA LEU A 55 -2.90 9.85 0.71
C LEU A 55 -4.16 10.68 0.93
N ILE A 56 -5.20 10.05 1.49
CA ILE A 56 -6.49 10.69 1.76
C ILE A 56 -6.81 10.66 3.26
N GLN A 57 -7.58 11.64 3.73
CA GLN A 57 -8.24 11.62 5.04
C GLN A 57 -9.75 11.83 4.81
N PRO A 58 -10.51 10.74 4.60
CA PRO A 58 -11.89 10.80 4.08
C PRO A 58 -12.83 11.69 4.89
N ARG A 59 -12.65 11.73 6.22
CA ARG A 59 -13.51 12.54 7.13
C ARG A 59 -13.32 14.04 6.99
N SER A 60 -12.28 14.51 6.30
CA SER A 60 -11.92 15.93 6.20
C SER A 60 -11.84 16.46 4.77
N ASN A 61 -12.08 15.61 3.77
CA ASN A 61 -11.83 15.88 2.35
C ASN A 61 -10.37 16.29 2.02
N TRP A 62 -9.43 16.13 2.96
CA TRP A 62 -8.02 16.38 2.72
C TRP A 62 -7.42 15.22 1.92
N GLN A 63 -6.59 15.55 0.93
CA GLN A 63 -5.83 14.59 0.15
C GLN A 63 -4.55 15.21 -0.40
N THR A 64 -3.56 14.37 -0.68
CA THR A 64 -2.37 14.74 -1.46
C THR A 64 -1.93 13.58 -2.32
N LYS A 65 -1.52 13.85 -3.57
CA LYS A 65 -0.82 12.85 -4.38
C LYS A 65 0.58 12.64 -3.80
N LEU A 66 0.95 11.39 -3.56
CA LEU A 66 2.29 11.00 -3.14
C LEU A 66 3.16 10.63 -4.33
N ALA A 67 2.57 9.95 -5.32
CA ALA A 67 3.28 9.44 -6.48
C ALA A 67 2.34 9.20 -7.66
N ASP A 68 2.95 9.07 -8.84
CA ASP A 68 2.29 8.81 -10.11
C ASP A 68 3.15 7.80 -10.89
N ASN A 69 2.56 6.99 -11.77
CA ASN A 69 3.25 5.96 -12.55
C ASN A 69 4.09 4.96 -11.70
N VAL A 70 3.57 4.53 -10.53
CA VAL A 70 4.25 3.55 -9.67
C VAL A 70 4.06 2.14 -10.21
N ASN A 71 5.14 1.41 -10.46
CA ASN A 71 5.12 0.02 -10.89
C ASN A 71 4.70 -0.91 -9.74
N VAL A 72 3.53 -1.54 -9.84
CA VAL A 72 2.99 -2.37 -8.75
C VAL A 72 3.74 -3.69 -8.56
N THR A 73 4.49 -4.14 -9.57
CA THR A 73 5.26 -5.38 -9.51
C THR A 73 6.50 -5.27 -8.62
N GLU A 74 6.94 -4.05 -8.29
CA GLU A 74 8.01 -3.81 -7.32
C GLU A 74 7.56 -4.08 -5.87
N GLY A 75 6.25 -4.23 -5.64
CA GLY A 75 5.64 -4.57 -4.36
C GLY A 75 5.75 -3.50 -3.27
N HIS A 76 6.40 -2.37 -3.55
CA HIS A 76 6.53 -1.26 -2.63
C HIS A 76 6.77 0.08 -3.35
N TYR A 77 6.59 1.16 -2.60
CA TYR A 77 6.98 2.51 -2.97
C TYR A 77 7.45 3.27 -1.72
N THR A 78 8.65 3.85 -1.79
CA THR A 78 9.15 4.73 -0.74
C THR A 78 8.77 6.19 -1.03
N THR A 79 8.03 6.81 -0.11
CA THR A 79 7.61 8.20 -0.26
C THR A 79 8.75 9.18 -0.08
N GLN A 80 8.62 10.37 -0.67
CA GLN A 80 9.42 11.52 -0.25
C GLN A 80 8.92 12.06 1.11
N PRO A 81 9.79 12.72 1.91
CA PRO A 81 9.35 13.45 3.09
C PRO A 81 8.34 14.55 2.72
N ASN A 82 7.21 14.57 3.42
CA ASN A 82 6.18 15.60 3.31
C ASN A 82 5.75 16.07 4.72
N PRO A 83 6.48 17.01 5.35
CA PRO A 83 6.15 17.53 6.66
C PRO A 83 4.87 18.39 6.69
N SER A 84 4.25 18.67 5.53
CA SER A 84 3.00 19.43 5.45
C SER A 84 1.75 18.59 5.73
N VAL A 85 1.83 17.26 5.68
CA VAL A 85 0.69 16.37 6.02
C VAL A 85 0.24 16.66 7.46
N PRO A 86 -1.03 17.03 7.71
CA PRO A 86 -1.47 17.36 9.06
C PRO A 86 -1.55 16.13 9.96
N ASN A 87 -1.42 16.32 11.27
CA ASN A 87 -1.68 15.23 12.22
C ASN A 87 -3.18 14.86 12.17
N GLY A 88 -3.49 13.58 12.30
CA GLY A 88 -4.87 13.11 12.25
C GLY A 88 -4.98 11.59 12.23
N LYS A 89 -6.22 11.10 12.34
CA LYS A 89 -6.56 9.68 12.33
C LYS A 89 -7.43 9.35 11.13
N GLY A 90 -7.36 8.10 10.69
CA GLY A 90 -8.18 7.60 9.59
C GLY A 90 -7.65 8.02 8.23
N TYR A 91 -6.33 8.21 8.13
CA TYR A 91 -5.67 8.31 6.84
C TYR A 91 -5.70 6.97 6.13
N VAL A 92 -5.75 7.01 4.81
CA VAL A 92 -5.75 5.81 3.95
C VAL A 92 -4.80 6.06 2.78
N ILE A 93 -4.05 5.04 2.38
CA ILE A 93 -3.36 5.02 1.09
C ILE A 93 -4.36 4.50 0.07
N GLU A 94 -4.69 5.31 -0.93
CA GLU A 94 -5.52 4.96 -2.06
C GLU A 94 -4.63 4.75 -3.30
N LEU A 95 -4.82 3.62 -3.97
CA LEU A 95 -4.22 3.33 -5.27
C LEU A 95 -5.28 3.53 -6.34
N THR A 96 -4.98 4.36 -7.33
CA THR A 96 -5.87 4.63 -8.46
C THR A 96 -5.18 4.27 -9.78
N ASP A 97 -5.96 3.74 -10.72
CA ASP A 97 -5.58 3.66 -12.12
C ASP A 97 -6.27 4.78 -12.92
N GLY A 98 -6.09 4.81 -14.24
CA GLY A 98 -6.75 5.79 -15.11
C GLY A 98 -8.29 5.68 -15.14
N ASN A 99 -8.87 4.65 -14.54
CA ASN A 99 -10.30 4.36 -14.51
C ASN A 99 -10.93 4.56 -13.12
N GLY A 100 -10.14 4.64 -12.05
CA GLY A 100 -10.62 4.90 -10.69
C GLY A 100 -9.79 4.23 -9.59
N GLU A 101 -10.37 4.13 -8.40
CA GLU A 101 -9.78 3.40 -7.27
C GLU A 101 -9.70 1.90 -7.58
N VAL A 102 -8.51 1.33 -7.34
CA VAL A 102 -8.26 -0.11 -7.53
C VAL A 102 -7.88 -0.82 -6.22
N ALA A 103 -7.38 -0.08 -5.22
CA ALA A 103 -7.12 -0.62 -3.89
C ALA A 103 -6.99 0.50 -2.85
N HIS A 104 -7.17 0.15 -1.57
CA HIS A 104 -6.83 1.02 -0.46
C HIS A 104 -6.22 0.26 0.73
N SER A 105 -5.52 0.98 1.61
CA SER A 105 -5.00 0.43 2.87
C SER A 105 -6.09 0.37 3.95
N ALA A 106 -5.77 -0.33 5.04
CA ALA A 106 -6.46 -0.09 6.31
C ALA A 106 -6.22 1.35 6.79
N PRO A 107 -7.16 1.94 7.57
CA PRO A 107 -6.99 3.27 8.11
C PRO A 107 -5.88 3.32 9.17
N PHE A 108 -5.06 4.37 9.12
CA PHE A 108 -3.93 4.57 10.03
C PHE A 108 -3.88 6.02 10.57
N THR A 109 -2.91 6.28 11.45
CA THR A 109 -2.72 7.59 12.07
C THR A 109 -1.50 8.30 11.49
N VAL A 110 -1.61 9.60 11.23
CA VAL A 110 -0.45 10.46 10.95
C VAL A 110 -0.16 11.31 12.17
N GLN A 111 1.07 11.23 12.66
CA GLN A 111 1.53 12.00 13.81
C GLN A 111 3.00 12.37 13.66
N LYS A 112 3.27 13.68 13.60
CA LYS A 112 4.63 14.24 13.56
C LYS A 112 5.34 14.13 14.90
N GLY A 113 6.67 14.07 14.85
CA GLY A 113 7.52 14.29 16.01
C GLY A 113 7.61 13.11 16.96
N LEU A 114 7.27 11.89 16.51
CA LEU A 114 7.49 10.66 17.28
C LEU A 114 8.95 10.53 17.73
N ASN A 115 9.90 11.06 16.93
CA ASN A 115 11.33 11.02 17.24
C ASN A 115 11.81 12.11 18.22
N LYS A 116 10.96 13.09 18.60
CA LYS A 116 11.38 14.18 19.50
C LYS A 116 11.42 13.79 20.98
N TYR A 117 10.82 12.65 21.35
CA TYR A 117 10.75 12.20 22.75
C TYR A 117 11.87 11.21 23.14
N LEU A 118 12.71 10.77 22.20
CA LEU A 118 13.82 9.84 22.47
C LEU A 118 15.17 10.54 22.75
N HIS A 119 15.22 11.87 22.71
CA HIS A 119 16.48 12.62 22.92
C HIS A 119 16.49 13.50 24.20
N CYS A 120 15.44 13.48 25.03
CA CYS A 120 15.43 14.23 26.29
C CYS A 120 15.89 13.36 27.47
N GLY A 121 17.08 12.77 27.34
CA GLY A 121 17.73 12.01 28.40
C GLY A 121 19.22 12.12 28.26
N TYR A 122 19.80 13.22 28.73
CA TYR A 122 21.05 13.25 29.51
C TYR A 122 21.20 14.68 30.05
N LEU A 123 20.91 14.84 31.35
CA LEU A 123 21.59 15.81 32.19
C LEU A 123 22.97 15.21 32.46
N GLU A 124 24.04 15.91 32.10
CA GLU A 124 25.22 16.20 32.94
C GLU A 124 25.85 17.51 32.42
#